data_AF-A0A1H3E2N8-F1
#
_entry.id   AF-A0A1H3E2N8-F1
#
_cell.length_a   1.000
_cell.length_b   1.000
_cell.length_c   1.000
_cell.angle_alpha   90.00
_cell.angle_beta   90.00
_cell.angle_gamma   90.00
#
_symmetry.space_group_name_H-M   'P 1'
#
loop_
_entity.id
_entity.type
_entity.pdbx_description
1 polymer ?
#
loop_
_entity_poly.entity_id
_entity_poly.type
_entity_poly.pdbx_seq_one_letter_code
_entity_poly.pdbx_strand_id
1 'polypeptide(L)'
;MTEDTPSEQPTERGSGERDRGSTTRDRGSASTTPVVAIDTSALMAPVEADVRLFEELDRLLGTYRAVVPDAVRAELDRLADGNGREATAARVGRDLADRADPIAVTDEPAATEDADDEPEAATDDADGDDSTAETAGRPIDDAGGNGSTNEYADDVLVALAEAGAVAYVVTNDRPLKNRILARNVPVIGLRGRNALAITEP
;
A
#
# COMPACT_ATOMS: atom_id res chain seq x y z
N MET A 1 -34.83 68.77 -11.47
CA MET A 1 -33.68 69.05 -12.37
C MET A 1 -32.54 69.52 -11.49
N THR A 2 -31.30 69.14 -11.83
CA THR A 2 -30.05 69.61 -11.19
C THR A 2 -29.90 69.09 -9.74
N GLU A 3 -29.30 67.90 -9.57
CA GLU A 3 -27.87 67.70 -9.23
C GLU A 3 -27.53 68.07 -7.78
N ASP A 4 -27.06 67.09 -7.01
CA ASP A 4 -25.65 67.10 -6.57
C ASP A 4 -25.21 65.67 -6.17
N THR A 5 -23.95 65.33 -6.39
CA THR A 5 -23.35 64.05 -5.95
C THR A 5 -21.92 64.32 -5.49
N PRO A 6 -21.63 64.22 -4.18
CA PRO A 6 -20.27 64.14 -3.70
C PRO A 6 -19.84 62.68 -3.63
N SER A 7 -18.94 62.29 -4.53
CA SER A 7 -17.97 61.25 -4.22
C SER A 7 -16.89 61.83 -3.31
N GLU A 8 -16.38 61.06 -2.35
CA GLU A 8 -14.95 60.69 -2.21
C GLU A 8 -14.62 60.16 -0.80
N GLN A 9 -13.60 59.30 -0.73
CA GLN A 9 -12.98 58.76 0.49
C GLN A 9 -11.83 59.72 0.94
N PRO A 10 -11.02 59.52 2.02
CA PRO A 10 -10.34 58.30 2.50
C PRO A 10 -10.45 58.15 4.07
N THR A 11 -9.62 57.47 4.89
CA THR A 11 -8.30 56.82 4.74
C THR A 11 -8.11 55.69 5.78
N GLU A 12 -7.40 54.63 5.39
CA GLU A 12 -6.46 53.78 6.14
C GLU A 12 -6.56 53.55 7.68
N ARG A 13 -6.61 52.25 8.06
CA ARG A 13 -5.72 51.52 9.01
C ARG A 13 -6.36 50.15 9.33
N GLY A 14 -5.67 49.01 9.33
CA GLY A 14 -4.29 48.72 8.92
C GLY A 14 -3.95 47.24 9.16
N SER A 15 -2.82 46.80 8.61
CA SER A 15 -1.99 45.67 9.07
C SER A 15 -2.71 44.35 9.42
N GLY A 16 -2.85 43.47 8.41
CA GLY A 16 -3.38 42.12 8.58
C GLY A 16 -2.70 41.07 7.69
N GLU A 17 -1.46 41.34 7.28
CA GLU A 17 -0.63 40.43 6.47
C GLU A 17 -0.42 39.11 7.23
N ARG A 18 -1.26 38.12 6.92
CA ARG A 18 -1.04 36.73 7.27
C ARG A 18 -0.64 36.01 6.00
N ASP A 19 0.62 36.23 5.63
CA ASP A 19 1.40 35.20 4.98
C ASP A 19 1.22 33.90 5.78
N ARG A 20 0.43 33.00 5.22
CA ARG A 20 0.37 31.61 5.62
C ARG A 20 0.56 30.78 4.37
N GLY A 21 1.82 30.72 3.96
CA GLY A 21 2.37 29.52 3.38
C GLY A 21 1.61 29.06 2.16
N SER A 22 1.94 29.67 1.03
CA SER A 22 1.94 28.92 -0.23
C SER A 22 2.97 27.80 -0.10
N THR A 23 2.63 26.71 0.59
CA THR A 23 3.21 25.40 0.30
C THR A 23 2.64 24.98 -1.05
N THR A 24 3.30 25.49 -2.08
CA THR A 24 3.32 24.88 -3.39
C THR A 24 3.81 23.44 -3.17
N ARG A 25 2.88 22.49 -3.00
CA ARG A 25 3.18 21.07 -3.20
C ARG A 25 3.50 20.93 -4.68
N ASP A 26 4.80 20.98 -4.95
CA ASP A 26 5.50 20.52 -6.13
C ASP A 26 4.81 20.77 -7.49
N ARG A 27 5.21 21.85 -8.17
CA ARG A 27 5.12 21.90 -9.65
C ARG A 27 6.42 21.36 -10.24
N GLY A 28 6.72 20.07 -10.06
CA GLY A 28 8.10 19.62 -10.28
C GLY A 28 8.41 18.14 -10.43
N SER A 29 7.50 17.19 -10.23
CA SER A 29 7.73 15.79 -10.63
C SER A 29 6.95 15.46 -11.91
N ALA A 30 7.68 15.10 -12.98
CA ALA A 30 7.13 14.93 -14.32
C ALA A 30 5.95 13.95 -14.32
N SER A 31 4.80 14.38 -14.88
CA SER A 31 3.43 13.87 -14.69
C SER A 31 3.26 12.35 -14.54
N THR A 32 3.72 11.81 -13.42
CA THR A 32 3.71 10.39 -13.13
C THR A 32 2.40 10.11 -12.41
N THR A 33 1.56 9.33 -13.08
CA THR A 33 0.30 8.85 -12.51
C THR A 33 0.57 8.20 -11.15
N PRO A 34 -0.02 8.71 -10.04
CA PRO A 34 0.30 8.24 -8.70
C PRO A 34 0.00 6.75 -8.57
N VAL A 35 0.98 5.99 -8.07
CA VAL A 35 0.84 4.55 -7.82
C VAL A 35 0.12 4.35 -6.48
N VAL A 36 -0.91 3.52 -6.50
CA VAL A 36 -1.80 3.27 -5.36
C VAL A 36 -1.78 1.77 -5.07
N ALA A 37 -1.14 1.36 -3.97
CA ALA A 37 -1.17 -0.03 -3.54
C ALA A 37 -2.47 -0.33 -2.79
N ILE A 38 -3.11 -1.45 -3.10
CA ILE A 38 -4.37 -1.87 -2.47
C ILE A 38 -4.17 -3.17 -1.68
N ASP A 39 -4.54 -3.11 -0.40
CA ASP A 39 -4.50 -4.21 0.56
C ASP A 39 -5.72 -5.15 0.44
N THR A 40 -5.58 -6.40 0.91
CA THR A 40 -6.64 -7.40 1.07
C THR A 40 -7.86 -6.79 1.76
N SER A 41 -7.67 -6.05 2.86
CA SER A 41 -8.78 -5.43 3.62
C SER A 41 -9.54 -4.35 2.86
N ALA A 42 -8.92 -3.73 1.85
CA ALA A 42 -9.58 -2.77 0.97
C ALA A 42 -10.30 -3.45 -0.20
N LEU A 43 -9.74 -4.56 -0.71
CA LEU A 43 -10.33 -5.38 -1.78
C LEU A 43 -11.58 -6.13 -1.32
N MET A 44 -11.67 -6.53 -0.05
CA MET A 44 -12.86 -7.16 0.54
C MET A 44 -13.95 -6.18 0.99
N ALA A 45 -13.60 -4.91 1.22
CA ALA A 45 -14.50 -3.85 1.70
C ALA A 45 -15.83 -3.66 0.92
N PRO A 46 -15.93 -3.95 -0.40
CA PRO A 46 -17.21 -3.87 -1.11
C PRO A 46 -18.28 -4.84 -0.59
N VAL A 47 -17.88 -6.02 -0.10
CA VAL A 47 -18.81 -7.00 0.49
C VAL A 47 -19.00 -6.74 1.99
N GLU A 48 -17.96 -6.28 2.68
CA GLU A 48 -17.97 -6.10 4.13
C GLU A 48 -18.58 -4.77 4.60
N ALA A 49 -18.46 -3.72 3.78
CA ALA A 49 -18.81 -2.34 4.14
C ALA A 49 -19.56 -1.55 3.04
N ASP A 50 -20.06 -2.23 1.99
CA ASP A 50 -20.82 -1.61 0.87
C ASP A 50 -20.02 -0.50 0.14
N VAL A 51 -18.69 -0.66 0.07
CA VAL A 51 -17.75 0.31 -0.51
C VAL A 51 -17.63 0.11 -2.02
N ARG A 52 -17.72 1.20 -2.79
CA ARG A 52 -17.42 1.18 -4.22
C ARG A 52 -15.97 1.57 -4.46
N LEU A 53 -15.05 0.65 -4.16
CA LEU A 53 -13.60 0.90 -4.07
C LEU A 53 -13.05 1.79 -5.20
N PHE A 54 -13.21 1.38 -6.47
CA PHE A 54 -12.69 2.14 -7.61
C PHE A 54 -13.42 3.46 -7.84
N GLU A 55 -14.76 3.53 -7.69
CA GLU A 55 -15.51 4.80 -7.80
C GLU A 55 -15.04 5.83 -6.76
N GLU A 56 -14.70 5.38 -5.56
CA GLU A 56 -14.18 6.23 -4.48
C GLU A 56 -12.71 6.64 -4.70
N LEU A 57 -11.87 5.78 -5.31
CA LEU A 57 -10.51 6.14 -5.74
C LEU A 57 -10.55 7.16 -6.89
N ASP A 58 -11.41 6.96 -7.89
CA ASP A 58 -11.67 7.90 -8.98
C ASP A 58 -12.11 9.26 -8.42
N ARG A 59 -13.01 9.27 -7.42
CA ARG A 59 -13.47 10.48 -6.74
C ARG A 59 -12.37 11.21 -5.96
N LEU A 60 -11.41 10.49 -5.37
CA LEU A 60 -10.36 11.07 -4.54
C LEU A 60 -9.13 11.53 -5.33
N LEU A 61 -8.71 10.75 -6.33
CA LEU A 61 -7.42 10.91 -7.02
C LEU A 61 -7.56 11.30 -8.49
N GLY A 62 -8.70 10.99 -9.12
CA GLY A 62 -8.96 11.22 -10.54
C GLY A 62 -8.16 10.28 -11.46
N THR A 63 -6.84 10.41 -11.51
CA THR A 63 -5.96 9.57 -12.32
C THR A 63 -4.90 8.93 -11.44
N TYR A 64 -4.86 7.61 -11.42
CA TYR A 64 -3.94 6.80 -10.60
C TYR A 64 -3.63 5.47 -11.32
N ARG A 65 -2.61 4.78 -10.83
CA ARG A 65 -2.24 3.42 -11.25
C ARG A 65 -2.43 2.52 -10.04
N ALA A 66 -3.49 1.72 -10.05
CA ALA A 66 -3.71 0.72 -9.01
C ALA A 66 -2.69 -0.42 -9.16
N VAL A 67 -2.04 -0.79 -8.06
CA VAL A 67 -1.21 -1.99 -7.96
C VAL A 67 -1.68 -2.86 -6.80
N VAL A 68 -1.54 -4.17 -6.95
CA VAL A 68 -1.82 -5.14 -5.88
C VAL A 68 -0.61 -6.07 -5.75
N PRO A 69 0.02 -6.16 -4.57
CA PRO A 69 1.13 -7.09 -4.36
C PRO A 69 0.74 -8.54 -4.61
N ASP A 70 1.66 -9.36 -5.12
CA ASP A 70 1.40 -10.79 -5.32
C ASP A 70 1.11 -11.52 -4.00
N ALA A 71 1.66 -11.05 -2.87
CA ALA A 71 1.32 -11.51 -1.53
C ALA A 71 -0.17 -11.32 -1.18
N VAL A 72 -0.75 -10.16 -1.53
CA VAL A 72 -2.18 -9.83 -1.36
C VAL A 72 -3.05 -10.72 -2.27
N ARG A 73 -2.62 -10.98 -3.50
CA ARG A 73 -3.31 -11.93 -4.41
C ARG A 73 -3.32 -13.35 -3.82
N ALA A 74 -2.18 -13.84 -3.36
CA ALA A 74 -2.04 -15.16 -2.71
C ALA A 74 -2.80 -15.26 -1.36
N GLU A 75 -3.13 -14.14 -0.73
CA GLU A 75 -4.03 -14.09 0.42
C GLU A 75 -5.50 -14.20 0.01
N LEU A 76 -5.96 -13.35 -0.90
CA LEU A 76 -7.32 -13.44 -1.45
C LEU A 76 -7.60 -14.84 -2.01
N ASP A 77 -6.61 -15.48 -2.61
CA ASP A 77 -6.71 -16.84 -3.13
C ASP A 77 -7.08 -17.86 -2.05
N ARG A 78 -6.34 -17.90 -0.94
CA ARG A 78 -6.59 -18.86 0.15
C ARG A 78 -7.83 -18.52 0.97
N LEU A 79 -8.15 -17.23 1.14
CA LEU A 79 -9.41 -16.82 1.76
C LEU A 79 -10.61 -17.22 0.90
N ALA A 80 -10.51 -17.12 -0.43
CA ALA A 80 -11.56 -17.50 -1.38
C ALA A 80 -11.89 -19.00 -1.37
N ASP A 81 -10.95 -19.87 -1.00
CA ASP A 81 -11.17 -21.32 -0.83
C ASP A 81 -11.94 -21.68 0.45
N GLY A 82 -12.09 -20.71 1.37
CA GLY A 82 -12.88 -20.85 2.58
C GLY A 82 -14.40 -20.92 2.34
N ASN A 83 -15.16 -20.74 3.42
CA ASN A 83 -16.62 -20.78 3.41
C ASN A 83 -17.24 -19.57 4.13
N GLY A 84 -18.45 -19.18 3.72
CA GLY A 84 -19.19 -18.08 4.34
C GLY A 84 -18.89 -16.70 3.74
N ARG A 85 -19.06 -15.65 4.55
CA ARG A 85 -19.01 -14.25 4.08
C ARG A 85 -17.59 -13.81 3.70
N GLU A 86 -16.59 -14.19 4.50
CA GLU A 86 -15.17 -13.88 4.26
C GLU A 86 -14.71 -14.44 2.91
N ALA A 87 -14.93 -15.74 2.65
CA ALA A 87 -14.62 -16.34 1.34
C ALA A 87 -15.43 -15.73 0.18
N THR A 88 -16.65 -15.22 0.44
CA THR A 88 -17.42 -14.47 -0.57
C THR A 88 -16.79 -13.11 -0.84
N ALA A 89 -16.33 -12.41 0.20
CA ALA A 89 -15.64 -11.13 0.11
C ALA A 89 -14.29 -11.27 -0.60
N ALA A 90 -13.53 -12.31 -0.29
CA ALA A 90 -12.25 -12.61 -0.93
C ALA A 90 -12.38 -12.93 -2.43
N ARG A 91 -13.44 -13.66 -2.85
CA ARG A 91 -13.73 -13.89 -4.28
C ARG A 91 -14.02 -12.59 -5.03
N VAL A 92 -14.85 -11.71 -4.46
CA VAL A 92 -15.09 -10.37 -5.02
C VAL A 92 -13.81 -9.53 -4.98
N GLY A 93 -12.98 -9.67 -3.94
CA GLY A 93 -11.68 -9.03 -3.84
C GLY A 93 -10.71 -9.46 -4.93
N ARG A 94 -10.69 -10.75 -5.31
CA ARG A 94 -9.93 -11.27 -6.46
C ARG A 94 -10.39 -10.65 -7.78
N ASP A 95 -11.71 -10.61 -8.03
CA ASP A 95 -12.30 -9.96 -9.22
C ASP A 95 -12.00 -8.46 -9.33
N LEU A 96 -11.66 -7.82 -8.20
CA LEU A 96 -11.23 -6.42 -8.10
C LEU A 96 -9.71 -6.28 -8.25
N ALA A 97 -8.93 -7.21 -7.69
CA ALA A 97 -7.47 -7.27 -7.83
C ALA A 97 -7.05 -7.43 -9.29
N ASP A 98 -7.81 -8.18 -10.09
CA ASP A 98 -7.58 -8.34 -11.54
C ASP A 98 -7.73 -7.05 -12.37
N ARG A 99 -8.22 -5.96 -11.77
CA ARG A 99 -8.28 -4.62 -12.39
C ARG A 99 -7.06 -3.76 -12.07
N ALA A 100 -6.18 -4.23 -11.20
CA ALA A 100 -4.95 -3.57 -10.78
C ALA A 100 -3.75 -4.34 -11.30
N ASP A 101 -2.66 -3.62 -11.59
CA ASP A 101 -1.42 -4.27 -12.03
C ASP A 101 -0.84 -5.11 -10.88
N PRO A 102 -0.41 -6.36 -11.13
CA PRO A 102 0.38 -7.09 -10.13
C PRO A 102 1.72 -6.40 -9.90
N ILE A 103 2.23 -6.51 -8.67
CA ILE A 103 3.59 -6.10 -8.33
C ILE A 103 4.25 -7.15 -7.44
N ALA A 104 5.32 -7.75 -7.95
CA ALA A 104 6.24 -8.53 -7.15
C ALA A 104 7.16 -7.57 -6.39
N VAL A 105 7.31 -7.78 -5.09
CA VAL A 105 8.48 -7.28 -4.35
C VAL A 105 9.41 -8.46 -4.20
N THR A 106 10.55 -8.37 -4.89
CA THR A 106 11.69 -9.25 -4.64
C THR A 106 12.43 -8.71 -3.43
N ASP A 107 12.65 -9.55 -2.42
CA ASP A 107 13.73 -9.38 -1.44
C ASP A 107 15.08 -9.58 -2.15
N GLU A 108 15.43 -8.65 -3.04
CA GLU A 108 16.81 -8.39 -3.41
C GLU A 108 17.35 -7.46 -2.32
N PRO A 109 18.04 -7.99 -1.27
CA PRO A 109 18.73 -7.10 -0.34
C PRO A 109 19.70 -6.26 -1.17
N ALA A 110 19.64 -4.94 -1.02
CA ALA A 110 20.57 -4.05 -1.68
C ALA A 110 21.99 -4.52 -1.35
N ALA A 111 22.70 -5.04 -2.35
CA ALA A 111 23.97 -5.72 -2.14
C ALA A 111 24.97 -4.72 -1.54
N THR A 112 25.20 -4.83 -0.24
CA THR A 112 26.34 -4.21 0.42
C THR A 112 27.56 -4.99 -0.04
N GLU A 113 28.17 -4.54 -1.14
CA GLU A 113 29.50 -4.95 -1.59
C GLU A 113 30.58 -4.46 -0.60
N ASP A 114 30.51 -4.94 0.64
CA ASP A 114 31.59 -4.86 1.62
C ASP A 114 32.38 -6.17 1.55
N ALA A 115 33.35 -6.19 0.65
CA ALA A 115 34.36 -7.25 0.58
C ALA A 115 35.51 -6.92 1.53
N ASP A 116 35.77 -7.78 2.53
CA ASP A 116 37.04 -7.94 3.24
C ASP A 116 37.00 -9.26 4.07
N ASP A 117 38.11 -10.04 4.04
CA ASP A 117 38.58 -11.14 4.93
C ASP A 117 37.59 -12.14 5.62
N GLU A 118 37.82 -13.45 5.74
CA GLU A 118 38.94 -14.37 5.39
C GLU A 118 38.39 -15.83 5.36
N PRO A 119 39.06 -16.82 4.73
CA PRO A 119 38.59 -18.21 4.66
C PRO A 119 39.22 -19.13 5.71
N GLU A 120 38.47 -19.51 6.76
CA GLU A 120 38.88 -20.56 7.72
C GLU A 120 38.46 -21.96 7.24
N ALA A 121 39.36 -22.94 7.33
CA ALA A 121 39.24 -24.23 6.67
C ALA A 121 39.25 -25.45 7.62
N ALA A 122 38.34 -26.40 7.37
CA ALA A 122 38.30 -27.77 7.93
C ALA A 122 38.08 -27.87 9.47
N THR A 123 37.69 -29.00 10.09
CA THR A 123 37.34 -30.38 9.65
C THR A 123 35.88 -30.70 10.11
N ASP A 124 35.26 -31.86 9.93
CA ASP A 124 35.58 -33.17 10.53
C ASP A 124 34.75 -34.30 9.91
N ASP A 125 35.31 -35.52 9.87
CA ASP A 125 34.66 -36.72 9.32
C ASP A 125 33.54 -37.26 10.24
N ALA A 126 32.39 -37.60 9.67
CA ALA A 126 31.38 -38.43 10.34
C ALA A 126 30.68 -39.38 9.35
N ASP A 127 31.04 -40.66 9.42
CA ASP A 127 30.39 -41.76 8.70
C ASP A 127 28.94 -41.98 9.15
N GLY A 128 28.07 -42.26 8.17
CA GLY A 128 26.98 -43.24 8.29
C GLY A 128 25.68 -42.86 9.01
N ASP A 129 24.58 -42.78 8.24
CA ASP A 129 23.69 -43.96 8.14
C ASP A 129 22.94 -43.96 6.80
N ASP A 130 22.70 -45.16 6.26
CA ASP A 130 21.92 -45.41 5.05
C ASP A 130 20.51 -45.85 5.43
N SER A 131 19.48 -45.12 4.98
CA SER A 131 18.10 -45.61 5.04
C SER A 131 17.24 -45.03 3.93
N THR A 132 17.12 -45.82 2.87
CA THR A 132 16.26 -45.57 1.71
C THR A 132 14.77 -45.49 2.10
N ALA A 133 14.10 -44.41 1.74
CA ALA A 133 12.64 -44.36 1.64
C ALA A 133 12.22 -43.51 0.42
N GLU A 134 12.24 -44.13 -0.76
CA GLU A 134 11.71 -43.51 -1.98
C GLU A 134 10.16 -43.49 -1.91
N THR A 135 9.55 -42.31 -1.82
CA THR A 135 8.10 -42.13 -2.04
C THR A 135 7.79 -40.74 -2.59
N ALA A 136 7.46 -40.71 -3.88
CA ALA A 136 6.60 -39.74 -4.57
C ALA A 136 6.88 -38.23 -4.44
N GLY A 137 7.44 -37.67 -5.53
CA GLY A 137 6.91 -36.46 -6.19
C GLY A 137 6.86 -35.13 -5.40
N ARG A 138 7.92 -34.32 -5.55
CA ARG A 138 7.91 -32.88 -5.24
C ARG A 138 6.97 -32.13 -6.19
N PRO A 139 6.36 -31.01 -5.76
CA PRO A 139 7.00 -29.70 -6.00
C PRO A 139 7.67 -29.12 -4.74
N ILE A 140 8.33 -27.97 -4.88
CA ILE A 140 9.37 -27.47 -3.97
C ILE A 140 9.09 -25.99 -3.64
N ASP A 141 8.00 -25.80 -2.92
CA ASP A 141 7.42 -24.52 -2.53
C ASP A 141 6.49 -24.90 -1.36
N ASP A 142 6.76 -24.57 -0.09
CA ASP A 142 7.37 -23.35 0.46
C ASP A 142 8.35 -23.65 1.61
N ALA A 143 9.40 -22.83 1.74
CA ALA A 143 10.43 -22.98 2.77
C ALA A 143 10.20 -22.05 3.97
N GLY A 144 9.27 -22.43 4.85
CA GLY A 144 9.37 -22.11 6.28
C GLY A 144 9.32 -20.63 6.69
N GLY A 145 8.42 -19.84 6.11
CA GLY A 145 8.06 -18.54 6.67
C GLY A 145 6.88 -18.63 7.64
N ASN A 146 7.10 -18.60 8.96
CA ASN A 146 6.02 -18.36 9.93
C ASN A 146 5.71 -16.85 10.03
N GLY A 147 5.45 -16.22 8.89
CA GLY A 147 4.60 -15.04 8.81
C GLY A 147 3.20 -15.52 8.47
N SER A 148 2.19 -15.13 9.24
CA SER A 148 0.82 -15.30 8.72
C SER A 148 0.76 -14.49 7.43
N THR A 149 0.28 -15.02 6.31
CA THR A 149 0.52 -14.35 5.01
C THR A 149 -0.06 -12.93 4.91
N ASN A 150 -1.02 -12.58 5.78
CA ASN A 150 -1.44 -11.20 6.05
C ASN A 150 -0.27 -10.31 6.52
N GLU A 151 0.48 -10.75 7.53
CA GLU A 151 1.70 -10.11 8.05
C GLU A 151 2.78 -9.99 6.95
N TYR A 152 2.92 -10.99 6.09
CA TYR A 152 3.80 -10.91 4.91
C TYR A 152 3.30 -9.89 3.87
N ALA A 153 1.99 -9.82 3.61
CA ALA A 153 1.39 -8.83 2.72
C ALA A 153 1.53 -7.40 3.27
N ASP A 154 1.30 -7.22 4.58
CA ASP A 154 1.58 -6.01 5.35
C ASP A 154 3.03 -5.56 5.20
N ASP A 155 3.99 -6.48 5.37
CA ASP A 155 5.42 -6.21 5.27
C ASP A 155 5.82 -5.78 3.85
N VAL A 156 5.27 -6.44 2.83
CA VAL A 156 5.43 -6.05 1.42
C VAL A 156 4.85 -4.65 1.14
N LEU A 157 3.68 -4.31 1.70
CA LEU A 157 3.08 -2.98 1.58
C LEU A 157 3.92 -1.90 2.30
N VAL A 158 4.52 -2.23 3.44
CA VAL A 158 5.45 -1.35 4.17
C VAL A 158 6.76 -1.17 3.40
N ALA A 159 7.31 -2.22 2.79
CA ALA A 159 8.50 -2.15 1.96
C ALA A 159 8.28 -1.27 0.71
N LEU A 160 7.13 -1.41 0.03
CA LEU A 160 6.74 -0.54 -1.09
C LEU A 160 6.62 0.94 -0.68
N ALA A 161 6.08 1.21 0.51
CA ALA A 161 5.96 2.55 1.07
C ALA A 161 7.34 3.14 1.45
N GLU A 162 8.20 2.36 2.09
CA GLU A 162 9.55 2.76 2.50
C GLU A 162 10.50 2.98 1.30
N ALA A 163 10.35 2.18 0.24
CA ALA A 163 11.06 2.37 -1.03
C ALA A 163 10.55 3.56 -1.87
N GLY A 164 9.46 4.22 -1.46
CA GLY A 164 8.83 5.29 -2.24
C GLY A 164 8.21 4.83 -3.56
N ALA A 165 7.97 3.52 -3.73
CA ALA A 165 7.40 2.93 -4.95
C ALA A 165 5.90 3.23 -5.12
N VAL A 166 5.24 3.67 -4.04
CA VAL A 166 3.80 3.95 -3.99
C VAL A 166 3.54 5.33 -3.38
N ALA A 167 2.60 6.07 -3.96
CA ALA A 167 2.19 7.39 -3.47
C ALA A 167 1.10 7.30 -2.39
N TYR A 168 0.32 6.20 -2.40
CA TYR A 168 -0.73 5.92 -1.44
C TYR A 168 -0.83 4.41 -1.16
N VAL A 169 -1.23 4.06 0.05
CA VAL A 169 -1.70 2.70 0.40
C VAL A 169 -3.18 2.76 0.76
N VAL A 170 -3.99 1.87 0.20
CA VAL A 170 -5.40 1.71 0.52
C VAL A 170 -5.55 0.54 1.47
N THR A 171 -5.86 0.81 2.74
CA THR A 171 -6.10 -0.22 3.77
C THR A 171 -7.11 0.27 4.81
N ASN A 172 -7.87 -0.67 5.36
CA ASN A 172 -8.75 -0.46 6.49
C ASN A 172 -8.16 -0.97 7.81
N ASP A 173 -7.06 -1.72 7.77
CA ASP A 173 -6.41 -2.21 8.97
C ASP A 173 -5.72 -1.07 9.75
N ARG A 174 -5.79 -1.15 11.09
CA ARG A 174 -5.29 -0.10 11.99
C ARG A 174 -3.79 -0.25 12.28
N PRO A 175 -3.27 -1.42 12.69
CA PRO A 175 -1.85 -1.73 12.67
C PRO A 175 -1.12 -1.30 11.38
N LEU A 176 -1.52 -1.80 10.20
CA LEU A 176 -0.87 -1.48 8.93
C LEU A 176 -0.91 0.02 8.65
N LYS A 177 -2.07 0.67 8.78
CA LYS A 177 -2.21 2.13 8.62
C LYS A 177 -1.19 2.90 9.48
N ASN A 178 -1.01 2.52 10.74
CA ASN A 178 -0.04 3.19 11.61
C ASN A 178 1.41 2.96 11.13
N ARG A 179 1.73 1.75 10.64
CA ARG A 179 3.04 1.43 10.07
C ARG A 179 3.34 2.27 8.82
N ILE A 180 2.38 2.40 7.90
CA ILE A 180 2.53 3.17 6.65
C ILE A 180 2.65 4.68 6.91
N LEU A 181 1.82 5.25 7.79
CA LEU A 181 1.91 6.67 8.14
C LEU A 181 3.26 7.01 8.80
N ALA A 182 3.83 6.10 9.61
CA ALA A 182 5.17 6.27 10.17
C ALA A 182 6.30 6.29 9.11
N ARG A 183 6.03 5.85 7.87
CA ARG A 183 6.95 6.00 6.71
C ARG A 183 6.71 7.29 5.91
N ASN A 184 5.86 8.19 6.40
CA ASN A 184 5.43 9.43 5.71
C ASN A 184 4.64 9.19 4.41
N VAL A 185 4.01 8.01 4.24
CA VAL A 185 3.15 7.71 3.09
C VAL A 185 1.67 7.88 3.48
N PRO A 186 0.87 8.68 2.74
CA PRO A 186 -0.55 8.86 3.05
C PRO A 186 -1.37 7.58 2.86
N VAL A 187 -2.34 7.36 3.75
CA VAL A 187 -3.21 6.17 3.75
C VAL A 187 -4.63 6.53 3.35
N ILE A 188 -5.18 5.81 2.38
CA ILE A 188 -6.59 5.87 2.00
C ILE A 188 -7.34 4.76 2.75
N GLY A 189 -8.41 5.10 3.46
CA GLY A 189 -9.21 4.11 4.18
C GLY A 189 -10.62 4.58 4.46
N LEU A 190 -11.43 3.68 5.01
CA LEU A 190 -12.84 3.92 5.31
C LEU A 190 -13.06 5.11 6.24
N ARG A 191 -14.03 5.96 5.88
CA ARG A 191 -14.54 7.08 6.65
C ARG A 191 -16.07 7.04 6.69
N GLY A 192 -16.63 6.85 7.88
CA GLY A 192 -18.07 6.71 8.05
C GLY A 192 -18.51 5.28 7.77
N ARG A 193 -19.45 5.08 6.84
CA ARG A 193 -20.01 3.76 6.52
C ARG A 193 -19.37 3.11 5.30
N ASN A 194 -19.31 3.84 4.18
CA ASN A 194 -18.99 3.27 2.87
C ASN A 194 -18.16 4.21 1.95
N ALA A 195 -17.59 5.29 2.50
CA ALA A 195 -16.79 6.26 1.75
C ALA A 195 -15.30 6.16 2.12
N LEU A 196 -14.41 6.51 1.20
CA LEU A 196 -12.96 6.59 1.44
C LEU A 196 -12.51 8.02 1.72
N ALA A 197 -11.46 8.15 2.53
CA ALA A 197 -10.76 9.40 2.76
C ALA A 197 -9.25 9.19 2.94
N ILE A 198 -8.48 10.19 2.51
CA ILE A 198 -7.03 10.26 2.70
C ILE A 198 -6.74 10.67 4.15
N THR A 199 -5.79 9.97 4.78
CA THR A 199 -5.13 10.35 6.03
C THR A 199 -3.68 10.70 5.71
N GLU A 200 -3.27 11.91 6.00
CA GLU A 200 -1.87 12.36 5.93
C GLU A 200 -1.12 11.88 7.18
N PRO A 201 0.22 11.68 7.11
CA PRO A 201 1.07 11.35 8.26
C PRO A 201 1.19 12.51 9.27
#